data_AF-A0A940QQM0-F1
#
_entry.id   AF-A0A940QQM0-F1
#
_cell.length_a   1.000
_cell.length_b   1.000
_cell.length_c   1.000
_cell.angle_alpha   90.00
_cell.angle_beta   90.00
_cell.angle_gamma   90.00
#
_symmetry.space_group_name_H-M   'P 1'
#
loop_
_entity.id
_entity.type
_entity.pdbx_description
1 polymer ?
#
loop_
_entity_poly.entity_id
_entity_poly.type
_entity_poly.pdbx_seq_one_letter_code
_entity_poly.pdbx_strand_id
1 'polypeptide(L)'
;MRWARIIGFIIFLIPMPLSASGDEFLFIRSDQTVILFQKSIRSLGVELHDIYPSTKSDLEELTGWEIDFIPTFLLLNHSGFLSMVGTKNVVAFADPQRYRIIIDSSRMNRNPFTLSVTAKHELAHLLLHHKINRTHVPRWLDEGFAQWASDGISEVITGNRTFLADAVLQKTLIPLHKIAHYFPENEPHMFLAYEQSKSLVEFIQKEFGAERLLDTLHHMANGESVDEAVLKTLSLRLDTLEHLWHKDLTSRKIWIYYLSTYLYAILFFLASVLAVIGFIRYRIRRKNWREKEE
;
A
#
# COMPACT_ATOMS: atom_id res chain seq x y z
N MET A 1 -18.41 -43.71 -6.22
CA MET A 1 -16.94 -43.76 -6.45
C MET A 1 -16.54 -42.48 -7.16
N ARG A 2 -15.72 -41.64 -6.48
CA ARG A 2 -15.25 -40.34 -6.97
C ARG A 2 -14.07 -40.59 -7.90
N TRP A 3 -14.20 -40.20 -9.17
CA TRP A 3 -13.09 -40.24 -10.12
C TRP A 3 -12.22 -39.01 -9.91
N ALA A 4 -11.01 -39.23 -9.38
CA ALA A 4 -9.98 -38.21 -9.30
C ALA A 4 -9.53 -37.83 -10.72
N ARG A 5 -9.77 -36.57 -11.10
CA ARG A 5 -9.15 -35.99 -12.30
C ARG A 5 -7.70 -35.65 -11.96
N ILE A 6 -6.78 -36.44 -12.47
CA ILE A 6 -5.35 -36.12 -12.48
C ILE A 6 -5.17 -35.01 -13.52
N ILE A 7 -4.99 -33.76 -13.06
CA ILE A 7 -4.61 -32.63 -13.91
C ILE A 7 -3.12 -32.83 -14.23
N GLY A 8 -2.82 -33.24 -15.46
CA GLY A 8 -1.45 -33.26 -15.96
C GLY A 8 -0.99 -31.85 -16.29
N PHE A 9 0.10 -31.39 -15.66
CA PHE A 9 0.74 -30.11 -15.98
C PHE A 9 1.81 -30.32 -17.07
N ILE A 10 1.87 -29.40 -18.03
CA ILE A 10 2.91 -29.39 -19.06
C ILE A 10 3.85 -28.22 -18.78
N ILE A 11 5.05 -28.52 -18.28
CA ILE A 11 6.16 -27.56 -18.23
C ILE A 11 6.77 -27.56 -19.63
N PHE A 12 6.59 -26.48 -20.39
CA PHE A 12 7.34 -26.29 -21.63
C PHE A 12 8.64 -25.55 -21.34
N LEU A 13 9.75 -26.05 -21.89
CA LEU A 13 11.04 -25.36 -21.94
C LEU A 13 11.08 -24.58 -23.25
N ILE A 14 10.91 -23.26 -23.21
CA ILE A 14 11.15 -22.41 -24.38
C ILE A 14 12.24 -21.40 -23.96
N PRO A 15 13.44 -21.46 -24.56
CA PRO A 15 14.49 -20.50 -24.28
C PRO A 15 14.07 -19.14 -24.85
N MET A 16 13.67 -18.21 -23.99
CA MET A 16 13.53 -16.79 -24.34
C MET A 16 14.92 -16.13 -24.26
N PRO A 17 15.33 -15.34 -25.28
CA PRO A 17 16.63 -14.70 -25.28
C PRO A 17 16.56 -13.43 -24.43
N LEU A 18 16.62 -13.58 -23.11
CA LEU A 18 16.89 -12.47 -22.18
C LEU A 18 18.11 -12.82 -21.32
N SER A 19 19.18 -13.25 -21.97
CA SER A 19 20.43 -13.59 -21.29
C SER A 19 21.34 -12.36 -21.21
N ALA A 20 21.13 -11.54 -20.18
CA ALA A 20 22.19 -10.69 -19.63
C ALA A 20 22.83 -11.30 -18.37
N SER A 21 22.20 -12.29 -17.71
CA SER A 21 22.73 -12.91 -16.48
C SER A 21 23.12 -14.40 -16.59
N GLY A 22 22.95 -15.05 -17.74
CA GLY A 22 23.26 -16.48 -17.88
C GLY A 22 22.32 -17.44 -17.12
N ASP A 23 21.29 -16.92 -16.44
CA ASP A 23 20.29 -17.74 -15.76
C ASP A 23 19.24 -18.26 -16.76
N GLU A 24 19.00 -19.57 -16.74
CA GLU A 24 17.95 -20.24 -17.50
C GLU A 24 16.57 -19.82 -16.94
N PHE A 25 15.71 -19.27 -17.81
CA PHE A 25 14.32 -18.94 -17.47
C PHE A 25 13.41 -20.15 -17.69
N LEU A 26 12.52 -20.37 -16.74
CA LEU A 26 11.44 -21.34 -16.80
C LEU A 26 10.11 -20.59 -16.85
N PHE A 27 9.06 -21.27 -17.32
CA PHE A 27 7.71 -20.74 -17.22
C PHE A 27 6.70 -21.80 -16.82
N ILE A 28 5.65 -21.34 -16.14
CA ILE A 28 4.43 -22.09 -15.88
C ILE A 28 3.31 -21.34 -16.59
N ARG A 29 2.55 -22.05 -17.42
CA ARG A 29 1.39 -21.49 -18.12
C ARG A 29 0.14 -22.28 -17.74
N SER A 30 -0.87 -21.58 -17.24
CA SER A 30 -2.22 -22.09 -17.07
C SER A 30 -3.18 -21.37 -18.04
N ASP A 31 -4.46 -21.68 -17.93
CA ASP A 31 -5.55 -20.96 -18.57
C ASP A 31 -5.77 -19.56 -17.96
N GLN A 32 -5.35 -19.34 -16.71
CA GLN A 32 -5.57 -18.07 -16.00
C GLN A 32 -4.34 -17.18 -15.91
N THR A 33 -3.11 -17.70 -16.01
CA THR A 33 -1.88 -16.91 -15.83
C THR A 33 -0.68 -17.48 -16.58
N VAL A 34 0.30 -16.62 -16.84
CA VAL A 34 1.64 -17.01 -17.29
C VAL A 34 2.64 -16.53 -16.25
N ILE A 35 3.51 -17.42 -15.76
CA ILE A 35 4.53 -17.07 -14.76
C ILE A 35 5.89 -17.42 -15.33
N LEU A 36 6.74 -16.42 -15.52
CA LEU A 36 8.13 -16.54 -15.96
C LEU A 36 9.05 -16.29 -14.77
N PHE A 37 10.05 -17.15 -14.57
CA PHE A 37 10.96 -17.06 -13.43
C PHE A 37 12.32 -17.68 -13.76
N GLN A 38 13.38 -17.21 -13.09
CA GLN A 38 14.69 -17.83 -13.19
C GLN A 38 14.71 -19.18 -12.46
N LYS A 39 15.49 -20.15 -12.95
CA LYS A 39 15.61 -21.50 -12.36
C LYS A 39 15.94 -21.48 -10.87
N SER A 40 16.72 -20.50 -10.42
CA SER A 40 17.13 -20.29 -9.02
C SER A 40 15.96 -19.99 -8.06
N ILE A 41 14.85 -19.46 -8.57
CA ILE A 41 13.66 -19.06 -7.80
C ILE A 41 12.43 -19.91 -8.17
N ARG A 42 12.66 -21.15 -8.62
CA ARG A 42 11.61 -22.09 -9.02
C ARG A 42 10.55 -22.32 -7.95
N SER A 43 10.94 -22.41 -6.67
CA SER A 43 9.99 -22.61 -5.57
C SER A 43 8.95 -21.49 -5.50
N LEU A 44 9.39 -20.24 -5.67
CA LEU A 44 8.52 -19.07 -5.66
C LEU A 44 7.59 -19.03 -6.89
N GLY A 45 8.08 -19.47 -8.04
CA GLY A 45 7.26 -19.59 -9.25
C GLY A 45 6.14 -20.62 -9.12
N VAL A 46 6.42 -21.77 -8.48
CA VAL A 46 5.41 -22.80 -8.17
C VAL A 46 4.44 -22.30 -7.10
N GLU A 47 4.94 -21.66 -6.05
CA GLU A 47 4.10 -21.07 -5.00
C GLU A 47 3.13 -20.02 -5.57
N LEU A 48 3.61 -19.12 -6.44
CA LEU A 48 2.75 -18.13 -7.09
C LEU A 48 1.66 -18.79 -7.95
N HIS A 49 2.02 -19.86 -8.69
CA HIS A 49 1.05 -20.62 -9.46
C HIS A 49 -0.06 -21.19 -8.57
N ASP A 50 0.30 -21.72 -7.39
CA ASP A 50 -0.64 -22.39 -6.50
C ASP A 50 -1.57 -21.39 -5.77
N ILE A 51 -1.08 -20.19 -5.42
CA ILE A 51 -1.89 -19.16 -4.74
C ILE A 51 -2.73 -18.31 -5.70
N TYR A 52 -2.29 -18.14 -6.95
CA TYR A 52 -2.91 -17.20 -7.89
C TYR A 52 -4.42 -17.40 -8.11
N PRO A 53 -4.97 -18.64 -8.23
CA PRO A 53 -6.41 -18.83 -8.37
C PRO A 53 -7.22 -18.25 -7.20
N SER A 54 -6.73 -18.38 -5.97
CA SER A 54 -7.35 -17.78 -4.79
C SER A 54 -7.23 -16.26 -4.83
N THR A 55 -6.04 -15.73 -5.14
CA THR A 55 -5.80 -14.28 -5.27
C THR A 55 -6.73 -13.64 -6.30
N LYS A 56 -6.93 -14.30 -7.45
CA LYS A 56 -7.87 -13.89 -8.49
C LYS A 56 -9.30 -13.90 -7.94
N SER A 57 -9.75 -15.03 -7.39
CA SER A 57 -11.11 -15.18 -6.86
C SER A 57 -11.44 -14.13 -5.79
N ASP A 58 -10.52 -13.88 -4.86
CA ASP A 58 -10.72 -12.91 -3.78
C ASP A 58 -10.90 -11.49 -4.32
N LEU A 59 -10.18 -11.14 -5.40
CA LEU A 59 -10.29 -9.82 -6.01
C LEU A 59 -11.55 -9.68 -6.87
N GLU A 60 -11.95 -10.74 -7.57
CA GLU A 60 -13.22 -10.78 -8.31
C GLU A 60 -14.42 -10.69 -7.36
N GLU A 61 -14.41 -11.40 -6.24
CA GLU A 61 -15.46 -11.33 -5.21
C GLU A 61 -15.51 -9.95 -4.56
N LEU A 62 -14.35 -9.37 -4.23
CA LEU A 62 -14.27 -8.03 -3.64
C LEU A 62 -14.84 -6.95 -4.56
N THR A 63 -14.55 -7.04 -5.86
CA THR A 63 -14.88 -5.97 -6.81
C THR A 63 -16.17 -6.18 -7.55
N GLY A 64 -16.65 -7.42 -7.67
CA GLY A 64 -17.70 -7.79 -8.61
C GLY A 64 -17.27 -7.76 -10.08
N TRP A 65 -15.99 -7.54 -10.38
CA TRP A 65 -15.45 -7.54 -11.73
C TRP A 65 -14.74 -8.86 -12.04
N GLU A 66 -15.05 -9.44 -13.20
CA GLU A 66 -14.31 -10.58 -13.73
C GLU A 66 -12.96 -10.14 -14.28
N ILE A 67 -11.91 -10.91 -13.98
CA ILE A 67 -10.58 -10.82 -14.58
C ILE A 67 -10.57 -11.67 -15.86
N ASP A 68 -10.94 -11.03 -16.97
CA ASP A 68 -11.08 -11.56 -18.33
C ASP A 68 -9.80 -11.42 -19.19
N PHE A 69 -8.66 -11.14 -18.55
CA PHE A 69 -7.33 -11.15 -19.15
C PHE A 69 -6.41 -12.17 -18.46
N ILE A 70 -5.34 -12.56 -19.15
CA ILE A 70 -4.33 -13.48 -18.63
C ILE A 70 -3.09 -12.67 -18.23
N PRO A 71 -2.88 -12.37 -16.94
CA PRO A 71 -1.68 -11.66 -16.51
C PRO A 71 -0.42 -12.51 -16.69
N THR A 72 0.67 -11.83 -16.98
CA THR A 72 2.01 -12.43 -17.03
C THR A 72 2.84 -11.94 -15.85
N PHE A 73 3.16 -12.83 -14.92
CA PHE A 73 4.09 -12.56 -13.83
C PHE A 73 5.53 -12.83 -14.27
N LEU A 74 6.42 -11.88 -14.01
CA LEU A 74 7.85 -12.00 -14.23
C LEU A 74 8.57 -11.89 -12.89
N LEU A 75 9.06 -13.03 -12.39
CA LEU A 75 9.81 -13.10 -11.15
C LEU A 75 11.30 -12.95 -11.47
N LEU A 76 11.92 -11.92 -10.90
CA LEU A 76 13.33 -11.60 -11.10
C LEU A 76 14.09 -11.64 -9.78
N ASN A 77 15.37 -11.97 -9.84
CA ASN A 77 16.29 -11.68 -8.75
C ASN A 77 16.49 -10.15 -8.59
N HIS A 78 17.06 -9.72 -7.47
CA HIS A 78 17.20 -8.30 -7.16
C HIS A 78 17.94 -7.50 -8.26
N SER A 79 19.00 -8.06 -8.83
CA SER A 79 19.78 -7.39 -9.88
C SER A 79 19.01 -7.25 -11.19
N GLY A 80 18.29 -8.30 -11.60
CA GLY A 80 17.42 -8.27 -12.78
C GLY A 80 16.22 -7.34 -12.61
N PHE A 81 15.68 -7.26 -11.38
CA PHE A 81 14.62 -6.31 -11.06
C PHE A 81 15.12 -4.86 -11.16
N LEU A 82 16.26 -4.55 -10.53
CA LEU A 82 16.82 -3.20 -10.54
C LEU A 82 17.18 -2.71 -11.94
N SER A 83 17.67 -3.59 -12.82
CA SER A 83 18.00 -3.22 -14.20
C SER A 83 16.76 -2.87 -15.04
N MET A 84 15.58 -3.36 -14.64
CA MET A 84 14.32 -3.13 -15.34
C MET A 84 13.53 -1.95 -14.77
N VAL A 85 13.49 -1.81 -13.44
CA VAL A 85 12.64 -0.82 -12.75
C VAL A 85 13.39 0.47 -12.40
N GLY A 86 14.72 0.41 -12.26
CA GLY A 86 15.55 1.60 -12.02
C GLY A 86 15.42 2.23 -10.62
N THR A 87 14.60 1.67 -9.72
CA THR A 87 14.41 2.18 -8.35
C THR A 87 14.55 1.07 -7.32
N LYS A 88 15.02 1.42 -6.11
CA LYS A 88 15.29 0.46 -5.02
C LYS A 88 14.11 0.28 -4.04
N ASN A 89 13.10 1.12 -4.15
CA ASN A 89 12.02 1.24 -3.15
C ASN A 89 10.72 0.58 -3.59
N VAL A 90 10.72 -0.02 -4.77
CA VAL A 90 9.60 -0.75 -5.34
C VAL A 90 9.93 -2.23 -5.25
N VAL A 91 9.01 -3.03 -4.71
CA VAL A 91 9.18 -4.49 -4.56
C VAL A 91 8.52 -5.27 -5.70
N ALA A 92 7.52 -4.66 -6.33
CA ALA A 92 6.85 -5.17 -7.50
C ALA A 92 6.23 -4.00 -8.28
N PHE A 93 5.95 -4.22 -9.57
CA PHE A 93 5.33 -3.21 -10.42
C PHE A 93 4.45 -3.84 -11.49
N ALA A 94 3.24 -3.34 -11.62
CA ALA A 94 2.30 -3.66 -12.68
C ALA A 94 2.48 -2.77 -13.92
N ASP A 95 2.47 -3.38 -15.09
CA ASP A 95 2.40 -2.76 -16.42
C ASP A 95 1.04 -3.10 -17.06
N PRO A 96 0.01 -2.25 -16.84
CA PRO A 96 -1.35 -2.50 -17.31
C PRO A 96 -1.48 -2.69 -18.82
N GLN A 97 -0.68 -1.96 -19.61
CA GLN A 97 -0.78 -2.00 -21.08
C GLN A 97 -0.44 -3.39 -21.65
N ARG A 98 0.37 -4.16 -20.93
CA ARG A 98 0.81 -5.50 -21.35
C ARG A 98 0.29 -6.60 -20.44
N TYR A 99 -0.53 -6.26 -19.44
CA TYR A 99 -0.97 -7.17 -18.37
C TYR A 99 0.20 -7.90 -17.71
N ARG A 100 1.28 -7.18 -17.41
CA ARG A 100 2.49 -7.78 -16.81
C ARG A 100 2.67 -7.31 -15.38
N ILE A 101 3.14 -8.22 -14.52
CA ILE A 101 3.51 -7.92 -13.14
C ILE A 101 4.95 -8.36 -12.96
N ILE A 102 5.83 -7.44 -12.57
CA ILE A 102 7.25 -7.75 -12.30
C ILE A 102 7.46 -7.75 -10.79
N ILE A 103 8.05 -8.80 -10.23
CA ILE A 103 8.26 -8.96 -8.78
C ILE A 103 9.75 -9.20 -8.47
N ASP A 104 10.29 -8.45 -7.50
CA ASP A 104 11.59 -8.74 -6.90
C ASP A 104 11.48 -9.93 -5.94
N SER A 105 11.90 -11.10 -6.43
CA SER A 105 11.82 -12.37 -5.70
C SER A 105 12.66 -12.37 -4.43
N SER A 106 13.70 -11.55 -4.35
CA SER A 106 14.55 -11.48 -3.15
C SER A 106 13.81 -10.92 -1.94
N ARG A 107 12.76 -10.14 -2.16
CA ARG A 107 11.91 -9.52 -1.14
C ARG A 107 10.75 -10.43 -0.71
N MET A 108 10.46 -11.48 -1.47
CA MET A 108 9.32 -12.38 -1.25
C MET A 108 9.67 -13.61 -0.39
N ASN A 109 10.94 -14.00 -0.31
CA ASN A 109 11.39 -15.23 0.35
C ASN A 109 11.27 -15.25 1.90
N ARG A 110 10.67 -14.22 2.53
CA ARG A 110 10.60 -14.12 4.00
C ARG A 110 9.31 -14.69 4.60
N ASN A 111 8.20 -14.69 3.85
CA ASN A 111 6.91 -15.23 4.29
C ASN A 111 5.99 -15.46 3.07
N PRO A 112 5.35 -16.63 2.92
CA PRO A 112 4.35 -16.90 1.87
C PRO A 112 3.24 -15.84 1.76
N PHE A 113 2.85 -15.25 2.90
CA PHE A 113 1.85 -14.18 2.94
C PHE A 113 2.28 -12.95 2.12
N THR A 114 3.58 -12.65 2.09
CA THR A 114 4.12 -11.49 1.35
C THR A 114 3.93 -11.64 -0.16
N LEU A 115 4.07 -12.84 -0.72
CA LEU A 115 3.89 -13.08 -2.15
C LEU A 115 2.42 -12.93 -2.56
N SER A 116 1.49 -13.52 -1.79
CA SER A 116 0.05 -13.41 -2.07
C SER A 116 -0.44 -11.96 -2.02
N VAL A 117 -0.08 -11.23 -0.96
CA VAL A 117 -0.45 -9.82 -0.76
C VAL A 117 0.13 -8.95 -1.87
N THR A 118 1.41 -9.14 -2.24
CA THR A 118 2.05 -8.41 -3.34
C THR A 118 1.38 -8.74 -4.69
N ALA A 119 1.12 -10.01 -4.98
CA ALA A 119 0.45 -10.40 -6.21
C ALA A 119 -0.97 -9.82 -6.30
N LYS A 120 -1.73 -9.81 -5.19
CA LYS A 120 -3.07 -9.21 -5.13
C LYS A 120 -3.04 -7.70 -5.36
N HIS A 121 -2.07 -7.01 -4.77
CA HIS A 121 -1.86 -5.58 -4.96
C HIS A 121 -1.59 -5.23 -6.44
N GLU A 122 -0.63 -5.90 -7.07
CA GLU A 122 -0.29 -5.63 -8.46
C GLU A 122 -1.40 -6.05 -9.42
N LEU A 123 -2.13 -7.12 -9.10
CA LEU A 123 -3.30 -7.54 -9.87
C LEU A 123 -4.45 -6.53 -9.77
N ALA A 124 -4.62 -5.88 -8.63
CA ALA A 124 -5.60 -4.80 -8.46
C ALA A 124 -5.31 -3.61 -9.39
N HIS A 125 -4.04 -3.23 -9.56
CA HIS A 125 -3.66 -2.24 -10.56
C HIS A 125 -4.03 -2.67 -11.99
N LEU A 126 -3.68 -3.90 -12.38
CA LEU A 126 -4.06 -4.40 -13.72
C LEU A 126 -5.57 -4.37 -13.92
N LEU A 127 -6.35 -4.81 -12.93
CA LEU A 127 -7.80 -4.84 -12.99
C LEU A 127 -8.40 -3.43 -13.09
N LEU A 128 -7.96 -2.48 -12.25
CA LEU A 128 -8.43 -1.10 -12.27
C LEU A 128 -8.23 -0.47 -13.65
N HIS A 129 -7.02 -0.55 -14.20
CA HIS A 129 -6.69 0.04 -15.51
C HIS A 129 -7.33 -0.72 -16.67
N HIS A 130 -7.62 -2.01 -16.52
CA HIS A 130 -8.37 -2.77 -17.51
C HIS A 130 -9.83 -2.32 -17.59
N LYS A 131 -10.50 -2.18 -16.44
CA LYS A 131 -11.93 -1.82 -16.37
C LYS A 131 -12.17 -0.32 -16.52
N ILE A 132 -11.27 0.52 -16.00
CA ILE A 132 -11.33 1.99 -16.08
C ILE A 132 -10.38 2.47 -17.15
N ASN A 133 -10.77 2.28 -18.42
CA ASN A 133 -9.95 2.64 -19.59
C ASN A 133 -10.44 3.87 -20.37
N ARG A 134 -11.55 4.48 -19.94
CA ARG A 134 -12.19 5.64 -20.59
C ARG A 134 -11.92 6.97 -19.88
N THR A 135 -11.39 6.90 -18.67
CA THR A 135 -11.15 8.04 -17.78
C THR A 135 -9.82 7.86 -17.07
N HIS A 136 -9.27 8.93 -16.53
CA HIS A 136 -8.04 8.88 -15.74
C HIS A 136 -8.34 8.36 -14.33
N VAL A 137 -7.64 7.29 -13.92
CA VAL A 137 -7.64 6.84 -12.52
C VAL A 137 -6.59 7.67 -11.76
N PRO A 138 -6.98 8.51 -10.78
CA PRO A 138 -6.01 9.26 -10.00
C PRO A 138 -5.04 8.32 -9.28
N ARG A 139 -3.76 8.67 -9.24
CA ARG A 139 -2.74 7.79 -8.64
C ARG A 139 -3.03 7.49 -7.17
N TRP A 140 -3.57 8.46 -6.42
CA TRP A 140 -3.98 8.21 -5.04
C TRP A 140 -5.10 7.18 -4.90
N LEU A 141 -6.02 7.09 -5.88
CA LEU A 141 -7.11 6.12 -5.85
C LEU A 141 -6.61 4.75 -6.29
N ASP A 142 -5.80 4.70 -7.34
CA ASP A 142 -5.12 3.50 -7.85
C ASP A 142 -4.34 2.80 -6.72
N GLU A 143 -3.48 3.55 -6.04
CA GLU A 143 -2.65 3.06 -4.95
C GLU A 143 -3.43 2.80 -3.66
N GLY A 144 -4.37 3.66 -3.31
CA GLY A 144 -5.20 3.49 -2.12
C GLY A 144 -6.06 2.24 -2.23
N PHE A 145 -6.69 2.02 -3.38
CA PHE A 145 -7.51 0.84 -3.63
C PHE A 145 -6.66 -0.43 -3.67
N ALA A 146 -5.53 -0.43 -4.39
CA ALA A 146 -4.65 -1.60 -4.43
C ALA A 146 -4.14 -1.98 -3.04
N GLN A 147 -3.84 -1.00 -2.18
CA GLN A 147 -3.48 -1.27 -0.78
C GLN A 147 -4.63 -1.79 0.07
N TRP A 148 -5.84 -1.23 -0.10
CA TRP A 148 -7.04 -1.68 0.60
C TRP A 148 -7.46 -3.10 0.18
N ALA A 149 -7.43 -3.41 -1.11
CA ALA A 149 -7.84 -4.71 -1.64
C ALA A 149 -6.87 -5.86 -1.29
N SER A 150 -5.60 -5.54 -1.07
CA SER A 150 -4.54 -6.53 -0.83
C SER A 150 -4.32 -6.89 0.62
N ASP A 151 -4.84 -6.11 1.58
CA ASP A 151 -4.70 -6.27 3.04
C ASP A 151 -3.25 -6.57 3.51
N GLY A 152 -2.60 -5.60 4.13
CA GLY A 152 -1.27 -5.79 4.76
C GLY A 152 -0.06 -5.45 3.88
N ILE A 153 -0.25 -4.99 2.65
CA ILE A 153 0.87 -4.57 1.77
C ILE A 153 1.63 -3.35 2.32
N SER A 154 0.99 -2.51 3.14
CA SER A 154 1.63 -1.29 3.65
C SER A 154 2.88 -1.56 4.48
N GLU A 155 2.92 -2.67 5.25
CA GLU A 155 4.12 -3.07 5.99
C GLU A 155 5.29 -3.42 5.04
N VAL A 156 4.98 -3.88 3.83
CA VAL A 156 5.95 -4.17 2.77
C VAL A 156 6.44 -2.90 2.09
N ILE A 157 5.56 -1.91 1.89
CA ILE A 157 5.83 -0.66 1.16
C ILE A 157 6.53 0.38 2.05
N THR A 158 6.01 0.67 3.24
CA THR A 158 6.49 1.80 4.09
C THR A 158 7.31 1.36 5.30
N GLY A 159 7.30 0.06 5.62
CA GLY A 159 7.90 -0.47 6.84
C GLY A 159 7.25 0.08 8.12
N ASN A 160 7.98 0.13 9.23
CA ASN A 160 7.46 0.56 10.54
C ASN A 160 7.45 2.09 10.75
N ARG A 161 7.62 2.91 9.71
CA ARG A 161 7.64 4.37 9.83
C ARG A 161 6.24 4.94 9.58
N THR A 162 5.89 6.01 10.28
CA THR A 162 4.55 6.64 10.18
C THR A 162 4.67 8.07 9.66
N PHE A 163 4.80 8.23 8.33
CA PHE A 163 4.94 9.55 7.69
C PHE A 163 3.65 10.37 7.75
N LEU A 164 2.50 9.72 7.69
CA LEU A 164 1.17 10.34 7.74
C LEU A 164 0.92 11.02 9.08
N ALA A 165 1.25 10.35 10.19
CA ALA A 165 1.04 10.91 11.52
C ALA A 165 1.84 12.22 11.68
N ASP A 166 3.12 12.19 11.28
CA ASP A 166 3.99 13.38 11.31
C ASP A 166 3.47 14.50 10.41
N ALA A 167 2.99 14.16 9.21
CA ALA A 167 2.42 15.13 8.28
C ALA A 167 1.12 15.77 8.80
N VAL A 168 0.28 15.01 9.51
CA VAL A 168 -0.92 15.54 10.18
C VAL A 168 -0.53 16.56 11.25
N LEU A 169 0.46 16.24 12.10
CA LEU A 169 0.91 17.16 13.15
C LEU A 169 1.51 18.44 12.58
N GLN A 170 2.34 18.31 11.56
CA GLN A 170 3.05 19.43 10.94
C GLN A 170 2.15 20.22 9.98
N LYS A 171 0.92 19.74 9.70
CA LYS A 171 -0.01 20.29 8.70
C LYS A 171 0.63 20.33 7.30
N THR A 172 1.36 19.28 6.96
CA THR A 172 2.10 19.12 5.70
C THR A 172 1.53 18.01 4.83
N LEU A 173 0.26 17.64 5.01
CA LEU A 173 -0.45 16.74 4.11
C LEU A 173 -0.38 17.25 2.66
N ILE A 174 -0.15 16.33 1.73
CA ILE A 174 -0.07 16.62 0.30
C ILE A 174 -1.51 16.73 -0.25
N PRO A 175 -1.90 17.85 -0.87
CA PRO A 175 -3.22 17.97 -1.47
C PRO A 175 -3.48 16.90 -2.53
N LEU A 176 -4.69 16.34 -2.60
CA LEU A 176 -5.01 15.21 -3.50
C LEU A 176 -4.73 15.51 -4.97
N HIS A 177 -5.01 16.73 -5.42
CA HIS A 177 -4.74 17.14 -6.80
C HIS A 177 -3.25 17.06 -7.17
N LYS A 178 -2.34 17.18 -6.20
CA LYS A 178 -0.88 17.06 -6.44
C LYS A 178 -0.42 15.62 -6.59
N ILE A 179 -1.18 14.65 -6.08
CA ILE A 179 -0.91 13.21 -6.18
C ILE A 179 -1.91 12.48 -7.08
N ALA A 180 -2.65 13.23 -7.91
CA ALA A 180 -3.63 12.67 -8.85
C ALA A 180 -2.97 12.08 -10.10
N HIS A 181 -1.84 12.63 -10.56
CA HIS A 181 -1.17 12.14 -11.78
C HIS A 181 0.11 11.36 -11.48
N TYR A 182 0.94 11.86 -10.56
CA TYR A 182 2.23 11.28 -10.22
C TYR A 182 2.49 11.44 -8.72
N PHE A 183 3.27 10.52 -8.15
CA PHE A 183 3.79 10.67 -6.80
C PHE A 183 5.11 11.43 -6.79
N PRO A 184 5.45 12.13 -5.69
CA PRO A 184 6.72 12.81 -5.55
C PRO A 184 7.90 11.84 -5.68
N GLU A 185 8.98 12.26 -6.34
CA GLU A 185 10.19 11.43 -6.50
C GLU A 185 11.00 11.30 -5.20
N ASN A 186 10.86 12.26 -4.28
CA ASN A 186 11.59 12.24 -3.03
C ASN A 186 10.96 11.24 -2.05
N GLU A 187 11.75 10.26 -1.62
CA GLU A 187 11.30 9.13 -0.80
C GLU A 187 10.33 9.49 0.33
N PRO A 188 10.60 10.48 1.21
CA PRO A 188 9.69 10.78 2.32
C PRO A 188 8.29 11.22 1.86
N HIS A 189 8.20 12.02 0.80
CA HIS A 189 6.89 12.47 0.30
C HIS A 189 6.23 11.41 -0.58
N MET A 190 7.01 10.55 -1.24
CA MET A 190 6.51 9.38 -1.93
C MET A 190 5.80 8.43 -0.93
N PHE A 191 6.47 8.08 0.17
CA PHE A 191 5.88 7.26 1.23
C PHE A 191 4.65 7.93 1.85
N LEU A 192 4.71 9.25 2.09
CA LEU A 192 3.52 9.99 2.53
C LEU A 192 2.37 9.89 1.53
N ALA A 193 2.63 10.00 0.22
CA ALA A 193 1.60 9.84 -0.80
C ALA A 193 0.96 8.44 -0.76
N TYR A 194 1.76 7.38 -0.60
CA TYR A 194 1.25 6.02 -0.40
C TYR A 194 0.36 5.91 0.86
N GLU A 195 0.82 6.44 1.99
CA GLU A 195 0.05 6.38 3.26
C GLU A 195 -1.25 7.21 3.20
N GLN A 196 -1.21 8.40 2.58
CA GLN A 196 -2.40 9.22 2.38
C GLN A 196 -3.42 8.53 1.48
N SER A 197 -2.96 7.90 0.40
CA SER A 197 -3.80 7.19 -0.56
C SER A 197 -4.58 6.08 0.11
N LYS A 198 -3.89 5.23 0.88
CA LYS A 198 -4.52 4.19 1.69
C LYS A 198 -5.49 4.78 2.70
N SER A 199 -5.03 5.77 3.49
CA SER A 199 -5.84 6.35 4.56
C SER A 199 -7.12 6.98 4.03
N LEU A 200 -7.11 7.61 2.86
CA LEU A 200 -8.30 8.17 2.24
C LEU A 200 -9.28 7.07 1.81
N VAL A 201 -8.80 5.99 1.20
CA VAL A 201 -9.66 4.85 0.80
C VAL A 201 -10.25 4.16 2.03
N GLU A 202 -9.47 3.95 3.08
CA GLU A 202 -9.95 3.43 4.37
C GLU A 202 -10.97 4.38 5.01
N PHE A 203 -10.77 5.69 4.91
CA PHE A 203 -11.75 6.68 5.36
C PHE A 203 -13.06 6.58 4.58
N ILE A 204 -13.00 6.45 3.24
CA ILE A 204 -14.20 6.26 2.42
C ILE A 204 -14.94 4.98 2.85
N GLN A 205 -14.20 3.88 3.00
CA GLN A 205 -14.78 2.61 3.43
C GLN A 205 -15.38 2.68 4.85
N LYS A 206 -14.73 3.38 5.78
CA LYS A 206 -15.19 3.57 7.16
C LYS A 206 -16.44 4.44 7.25
N GLU A 207 -16.50 5.56 6.52
CA GLU A 207 -17.60 6.53 6.65
C GLU A 207 -18.78 6.24 5.71
N PHE A 208 -18.51 5.69 4.53
CA PHE A 208 -19.53 5.49 3.47
C PHE A 208 -19.76 4.01 3.13
N GLY A 209 -18.91 3.10 3.62
CA GLY A 209 -18.98 1.67 3.33
C GLY A 209 -18.20 1.24 2.08
N ALA A 210 -17.81 -0.03 2.05
CA ALA A 210 -17.07 -0.61 0.91
C ALA A 210 -17.88 -0.57 -0.39
N GLU A 211 -19.20 -0.76 -0.33
CA GLU A 211 -20.09 -0.70 -1.48
C GLU A 211 -19.98 0.65 -2.21
N ARG A 212 -19.95 1.77 -1.48
CA ARG A 212 -19.83 3.11 -2.08
C ARG A 212 -18.48 3.38 -2.73
N LEU A 213 -17.40 2.82 -2.16
CA LEU A 213 -16.08 2.85 -2.79
C LEU A 213 -16.12 2.10 -4.13
N LEU A 214 -16.69 0.88 -4.13
CA LEU A 214 -16.80 0.06 -5.33
C LEU A 214 -17.72 0.70 -6.37
N ASP A 215 -18.86 1.27 -5.98
CA ASP A 215 -19.75 2.03 -6.87
C ASP A 215 -18.98 3.16 -7.56
N THR A 216 -18.10 3.85 -6.83
CA THR A 216 -17.27 4.93 -7.40
C THR A 216 -16.39 4.41 -8.53
N LEU A 217 -15.75 3.25 -8.33
CA LEU A 217 -14.94 2.59 -9.35
C LEU A 217 -15.79 2.14 -10.55
N HIS A 218 -17.02 1.65 -10.32
CA HIS A 218 -17.96 1.28 -11.38
C HIS A 218 -18.43 2.48 -12.21
N HIS A 219 -18.74 3.60 -11.57
CA HIS A 219 -19.05 4.85 -12.27
C HIS A 219 -17.86 5.31 -13.14
N MET A 220 -16.64 5.23 -12.61
CA MET A 220 -15.43 5.52 -13.40
C MET A 220 -15.24 4.54 -14.57
N ALA A 221 -15.49 3.24 -14.37
CA ALA A 221 -15.46 2.24 -15.44
C ALA A 221 -16.47 2.54 -16.57
N ASN A 222 -17.60 3.18 -16.22
CA ASN A 222 -18.58 3.67 -17.19
C ASN A 222 -18.17 4.96 -17.92
N GLY A 223 -17.01 5.53 -17.60
CA GLY A 223 -16.41 6.68 -18.28
C GLY A 223 -16.60 8.01 -17.56
N GLU A 224 -17.12 8.00 -16.33
CA GLU A 224 -17.24 9.21 -15.52
C GLU A 224 -15.87 9.61 -14.93
N SER A 225 -15.61 10.91 -14.79
CA SER A 225 -14.43 11.39 -14.06
C SER A 225 -14.50 11.02 -12.57
N VAL A 226 -13.37 11.01 -11.88
CA VAL A 226 -13.34 10.74 -10.43
C VAL A 226 -14.23 11.73 -9.66
N ASP A 227 -14.25 13.00 -10.05
CA ASP A 227 -15.08 14.03 -9.44
C ASP A 227 -16.58 13.74 -9.61
N GLU A 228 -17.00 13.35 -10.81
CA GLU A 228 -18.39 12.97 -11.11
C GLU A 228 -18.79 11.70 -10.36
N ALA A 229 -17.94 10.68 -10.38
CA ALA A 229 -18.18 9.41 -9.71
C ALA A 229 -18.33 9.62 -8.19
N VAL A 230 -17.39 10.32 -7.55
CA VAL A 230 -17.44 10.66 -6.12
C VAL A 230 -18.66 11.49 -5.78
N LEU A 231 -19.03 12.45 -6.64
CA LEU A 231 -20.23 13.26 -6.43
C LEU A 231 -21.50 12.42 -6.46
N LYS A 232 -21.63 11.48 -7.39
CA LYS A 232 -22.82 10.63 -7.51
C LYS A 232 -22.93 9.62 -6.38
N THR A 233 -21.82 8.99 -6.00
CA THR A 233 -21.84 7.88 -5.04
C THR A 233 -21.81 8.34 -3.60
N LEU A 234 -21.01 9.37 -3.29
CA LEU A 234 -20.84 9.88 -1.94
C LEU A 234 -21.71 11.12 -1.66
N SER A 235 -22.36 11.70 -2.69
CA SER A 235 -23.10 12.96 -2.59
C SER A 235 -22.24 14.13 -2.10
N LEU A 236 -20.94 14.08 -2.38
CA LEU A 236 -19.94 15.06 -1.97
C LEU A 236 -19.03 15.42 -3.14
N ARG A 237 -18.62 16.68 -3.21
CA ARG A 237 -17.51 17.04 -4.09
C ARG A 237 -16.18 16.50 -3.55
N LEU A 238 -15.22 16.26 -4.43
CA LEU A 238 -13.91 15.72 -4.06
C LEU A 238 -13.14 16.61 -3.07
N ASP A 239 -13.25 17.95 -3.19
CA ASP A 239 -12.68 18.92 -2.25
C ASP A 239 -13.30 18.80 -0.84
N THR A 240 -14.61 18.57 -0.77
CA THR A 240 -15.30 18.33 0.50
C THR A 240 -14.90 17.00 1.11
N LEU A 241 -14.72 15.95 0.30
CA LEU A 241 -14.24 14.65 0.77
C LEU A 241 -12.84 14.76 1.37
N GLU A 242 -11.91 15.45 0.69
CA GLU A 242 -10.56 15.71 1.17
C GLU A 242 -10.58 16.45 2.52
N HIS A 243 -11.43 17.48 2.65
CA HIS A 243 -11.58 18.22 3.90
C HIS A 243 -12.11 17.36 5.06
N LEU A 244 -13.11 16.52 4.80
CA LEU A 244 -13.66 15.62 5.82
C LEU A 244 -12.64 14.57 6.26
N TRP A 245 -11.88 14.01 5.32
CA TRP A 245 -10.78 13.09 5.61
C TRP A 245 -9.69 13.75 6.47
N HIS A 246 -9.24 14.96 6.14
CA HIS A 246 -8.30 15.71 6.96
C HIS A 246 -8.82 15.93 8.39
N LYS A 247 -10.12 16.18 8.55
CA LYS A 247 -10.76 16.32 9.85
C LYS A 247 -10.78 15.00 10.64
N ASP A 248 -11.05 13.87 10.00
CA ASP A 248 -11.01 12.54 10.64
C ASP A 248 -9.60 12.19 11.12
N LEU A 249 -8.58 12.50 10.32
CA LEU A 249 -7.18 12.34 10.72
C LEU A 249 -6.86 13.14 11.99
N THR A 250 -7.27 14.41 12.06
CA THR A 250 -7.01 15.25 13.24
C THR A 250 -7.90 14.93 14.46
N SER A 251 -8.85 14.01 14.33
CA SER A 251 -9.76 13.64 15.41
C SER A 251 -9.04 12.89 16.55
N ARG A 252 -9.73 12.75 17.70
CA ARG A 252 -9.21 12.35 19.02
C ARG A 252 -8.23 11.15 19.03
N LYS A 253 -8.28 10.26 18.04
CA LYS A 253 -7.47 9.04 17.92
C LYS A 253 -5.98 9.32 17.74
N ILE A 254 -5.62 10.31 16.91
CA ILE A 254 -4.21 10.65 16.70
C ILE A 254 -3.61 11.28 17.97
N TRP A 255 -4.37 12.16 18.65
CA TRP A 255 -3.97 12.69 19.96
C TRP A 255 -3.81 11.60 21.02
N ILE A 256 -4.65 10.56 21.02
CA ILE A 256 -4.52 9.41 21.94
C ILE A 256 -3.29 8.57 21.60
N TYR A 257 -3.02 8.29 20.33
CA TYR A 257 -1.80 7.60 19.89
C TYR A 257 -0.54 8.37 20.31
N TYR A 258 -0.50 9.68 20.05
CA TYR A 258 0.62 10.53 20.47
C TYR A 258 0.80 10.56 21.98
N LEU A 259 -0.29 10.74 22.73
CA LEU A 259 -0.26 10.73 24.18
C LEU A 259 0.27 9.40 24.71
N SER A 260 -0.07 8.28 24.05
CA SER A 260 0.43 6.94 24.41
C SER A 260 1.91 6.77 24.07
N THR A 261 2.34 7.11 22.84
CA THR A 261 3.73 6.97 22.39
C THR A 261 4.70 7.83 23.22
N TYR A 262 4.29 9.04 23.58
CA TYR A 262 5.13 9.99 24.32
C TYR A 262 4.81 10.06 25.82
N LEU A 263 3.96 9.18 26.35
CA LEU A 263 3.50 9.23 27.74
C LEU A 263 4.67 9.33 28.73
N TYR A 264 5.66 8.46 28.58
CA TYR A 264 6.83 8.43 29.45
C TYR A 264 7.65 9.71 29.34
N ALA A 265 7.90 10.19 28.12
CA ALA A 265 8.64 11.43 27.90
C ALA A 265 7.93 12.63 28.55
N ILE A 266 6.60 12.71 28.41
CA ILE A 266 5.76 13.76 29.02
C ILE A 266 5.84 13.67 30.54
N LEU A 267 5.70 12.46 31.12
CA LEU A 267 5.79 12.25 32.57
C LEU A 267 7.16 12.61 33.13
N PHE A 268 8.25 12.22 32.45
CA PHE A 268 9.61 12.58 32.86
C PHE A 268 9.86 14.09 32.75
N PHE A 269 9.37 14.72 31.69
CA PHE A 269 9.44 16.18 31.56
C PHE A 269 8.70 16.86 32.70
N LEU A 270 7.46 16.44 33.00
CA LEU A 270 6.66 17.00 34.08
C LEU A 270 7.33 16.81 35.45
N ALA A 271 7.87 15.61 35.70
CA ALA A 271 8.62 15.31 36.91
C ALA A 271 9.88 16.19 37.04
N SER A 272 10.59 16.42 35.94
CA SER A 272 11.78 17.28 35.92
C SER A 272 11.43 18.74 36.25
N VAL A 273 10.31 19.25 35.70
CA VAL A 273 9.82 20.61 35.99
C VAL A 273 9.42 20.72 37.47
N LEU A 274 8.70 19.73 38.01
CA LEU A 274 8.33 19.69 39.43
C LEU A 274 9.55 19.60 40.35
N ALA A 275 10.57 18.83 39.99
CA ALA A 275 11.81 18.75 40.73
C ALA A 275 12.55 20.09 40.76
N VAL A 276 12.61 20.80 39.63
CA VAL A 276 13.19 22.16 39.55
C VAL A 276 12.41 23.14 40.40
N ILE A 277 11.08 23.15 40.32
CA ILE A 277 10.22 24.01 41.15
C ILE A 277 10.42 23.70 42.64
N GLY A 278 10.45 22.41 43.00
CA GLY A 278 10.70 21.95 44.36
C GLY A 278 12.06 22.42 44.88
N PHE A 279 13.10 22.30 44.05
CA PHE A 279 14.45 22.75 44.39
C PHE A 279 14.54 24.27 44.55
N ILE A 280 13.90 25.04 43.68
CA ILE A 280 13.82 26.51 43.80
C ILE A 280 13.11 26.90 45.10
N ARG A 281 11.96 26.28 45.39
CA ARG A 281 11.23 26.53 46.65
C ARG A 281 12.05 26.16 47.88
N TYR A 282 12.77 25.05 47.84
CA TYR A 282 13.68 24.62 48.90
C TYR A 282 14.82 25.64 49.11
N ARG A 283 15.44 26.12 48.03
CA ARG A 283 16.49 27.14 48.06
C ARG A 283 16.01 28.45 48.68
N ILE A 284 14.83 28.94 48.27
CA ILE A 284 14.23 30.17 48.83
C ILE A 284 13.95 29.99 50.32
N ARG A 285 13.33 28.87 50.72
CA ARG A 285 13.00 28.60 52.14
C ARG A 285 14.25 28.51 53.01
N ARG A 286 15.32 27.88 52.50
CA ARG A 286 16.61 27.76 53.21
C ARG A 286 17.31 29.10 53.39
N LYS A 287 17.20 30.03 52.43
CA LYS A 287 17.76 31.38 52.56
C LYS A 287 17.06 32.15 53.69
N ASN A 288 15.73 32.10 53.75
CA ASN A 288 14.92 32.76 54.78
C ASN A 288 15.15 32.22 56.21
N TRP A 289 15.67 30.99 56.36
CA TRP A 289 16.03 30.44 57.68
C TRP A 289 17.37 30.98 58.17
N ARG A 290 18.36 31.15 57.27
CA ARG A 290 19.66 31.75 57.63
C ARG A 290 19.56 33.23 57.99
N GLU A 291 18.67 33.98 57.33
CA GLU A 291 18.39 35.39 57.65
C GLU A 291 17.60 35.58 58.97
N LYS A 292 17.07 34.52 59.57
CA LYS A 292 16.38 34.55 60.88
C LYS A 292 17.25 34.08 62.05
N GLU A 293 18.38 33.46 61.76
CA GLU A 293 19.34 32.96 62.75
C GLU A 293 20.54 33.92 62.95
N GLU A 294 20.65 34.95 62.09
CA GLU A 294 21.52 36.13 62.28
C GLU A 294 20.73 37.29 62.92
#